data_AF-A0AAD5QIQ9-F1
#
_entry.id   AF-A0AAD5QIQ9-F1
#
_cell.length_a   1.000
_cell.length_b   1.000
_cell.length_c   1.000
_cell.angle_alpha   90.00
_cell.angle_beta   90.00
_cell.angle_gamma   90.00
#
_symmetry.space_group_name_H-M   'P 1'
#
loop_
_entity.id
_entity.type
_entity.pdbx_description
1 polymer ?
#
loop_
_entity_poly.entity_id
_entity_poly.type
_entity_poly.pdbx_seq_one_letter_code
_entity_poly.pdbx_strand_id
1 'polypeptide(L)' 'MELNREQKRLLMLHEYKVGTNAADTVRRINEAWGEGTVGKTAVYDHFKDY' A
#
# COMPACT_ATOMS: atom_id res chain seq x y z
N MET A 1 12.58 -8.11 -5.95
CA MET A 1 12.36 -7.07 -6.97
C MET A 1 11.83 -5.85 -6.23
N GLU A 2 12.46 -4.69 -6.36
CA GLU A 2 12.05 -3.48 -5.64
C GLU A 2 11.00 -2.71 -6.44
N LEU A 3 9.90 -2.32 -5.81
CA LEU A 3 8.85 -1.53 -6.44
C LEU A 3 9.25 -0.06 -6.54
N ASN A 4 9.00 0.55 -7.69
CA ASN A 4 9.09 2.00 -7.83
C ASN A 4 7.88 2.70 -7.17
N ARG A 5 7.95 4.04 -7.07
CA ARG A 5 6.92 4.85 -6.38
C ARG A 5 5.53 4.71 -7.03
N GLU A 6 5.46 4.65 -8.35
CA GLU A 6 4.21 4.55 -9.10
C GLU A 6 3.54 3.19 -8.88
N GLN A 7 4.31 2.11 -8.92
CA GLN A 7 3.84 0.75 -8.63
C GLN A 7 3.28 0.65 -7.20
N LYS A 8 3.97 1.25 -6.21
CA LYS A 8 3.47 1.29 -4.83
C LYS A 8 2.12 2.00 -4.74
N ARG A 9 1.93 3.12 -5.46
CA ARG A 9 0.64 3.85 -5.51
C ARG A 9 -0.46 3.02 -6.16
N LEU A 10 -0.17 2.37 -7.28
CA LEU A 10 -1.14 1.50 -7.95
C LEU A 10 -1.60 0.34 -7.07
N LEU A 11 -0.68 -0.27 -6.31
CA LEU A 11 -1.03 -1.32 -5.33
C LEU A 11 -1.91 -0.79 -4.20
N MET A 12 -1.58 0.38 -3.63
CA MET A 12 -2.41 0.97 -2.58
C MET A 12 -3.80 1.36 -3.12
N LEU A 13 -3.90 1.92 -4.33
CA LEU A 13 -5.17 2.21 -4.99
C LEU A 13 -5.98 0.93 -5.25
N HIS A 14 -5.32 -0.14 -5.71
CA HIS A 14 -5.97 -1.43 -5.89
C HIS A 14 -6.57 -1.94 -4.57
N GLU A 15 -5.77 -1.96 -3.49
CA GLU A 15 -6.24 -2.39 -2.15
C GLU A 15 -7.41 -1.53 -1.64
N TYR A 16 -7.39 -0.21 -1.88
CA TYR A 16 -8.51 0.67 -1.58
C TYR A 16 -9.77 0.29 -2.37
N LYS A 17 -9.64 0.06 -3.69
CA LYS A 17 -10.78 -0.26 -4.57
C LYS A 17 -11.41 -1.62 -4.30
N VAL A 18 -10.65 -2.59 -3.79
CA VAL A 18 -11.19 -3.89 -3.34
C VAL A 18 -11.80 -3.83 -1.93
N GLY A 19 -11.79 -2.66 -1.28
CA GLY A 19 -12.41 -2.44 0.03
C GLY A 19 -11.55 -2.85 1.22
N THR A 20 -10.24 -2.98 1.04
CA THR A 20 -9.32 -3.23 2.16
C THR A 20 -9.14 -1.97 3.01
N ASN A 21 -8.71 -2.11 4.27
CA ASN A 21 -8.31 -0.97 5.10
C ASN A 21 -6.79 -0.70 5.03
N ALA A 22 -6.35 0.46 5.50
CA ALA A 22 -4.94 0.88 5.44
C ALA A 22 -3.99 -0.04 6.22
N ALA A 23 -4.41 -0.60 7.36
CA ALA A 23 -3.57 -1.49 8.16
C ALA A 23 -3.32 -2.83 7.45
N ASP A 24 -4.39 -3.43 6.89
CA ASP A 24 -4.28 -4.65 6.09
C ASP A 24 -3.51 -4.43 4.79
N THR A 25 -3.64 -3.26 4.16
CA THR A 25 -2.87 -2.88 2.96
C THR A 25 -1.37 -2.86 3.24
N VAL A 26 -0.94 -2.26 4.35
CA VAL A 26 0.47 -2.25 4.77
C VAL A 26 0.99 -3.68 4.95
N ARG A 27 0.23 -4.49 5.67
CA ARG A 27 0.60 -5.88 5.96
C ARG A 27 0.74 -6.69 4.67
N ARG A 28 -0.28 -6.69 3.81
CA ARG A 28 -0.31 -7.46 2.56
C ARG A 28 0.81 -7.07 1.60
N ILE A 29 1.05 -5.77 1.41
CA ILE A 29 2.11 -5.29 0.51
C ILE A 29 3.48 -5.68 1.06
N ASN A 30 3.73 -5.52 2.36
CA ASN A 30 5.01 -5.88 2.96
C ASN A 30 5.23 -7.41 3.02
N GLU A 31 4.18 -8.21 3.22
CA GLU A 31 4.24 -9.69 3.12
C GLU A 31 4.59 -10.15 1.70
N ALA A 32 4.05 -9.50 0.67
CA ALA A 32 4.26 -9.90 -0.73
C ALA A 32 5.58 -9.40 -1.33
N TRP A 33 6.04 -8.20 -0.96
CA TRP A 33 7.15 -7.50 -1.62
C TRP A 33 8.36 -7.23 -0.72
N GLY A 34 8.27 -7.59 0.56
CA GLY A 34 9.33 -7.42 1.56
C GLY A 34 9.00 -6.33 2.58
N GLU A 35 9.50 -6.53 3.79
CA GLU A 35 9.29 -5.58 4.90
C GLU A 35 9.85 -4.20 4.55
N GLY A 36 9.08 -3.15 4.87
CA GLY A 36 9.43 -1.76 4.55
C GLY A 36 9.10 -1.33 3.11
N THR A 37 8.48 -2.18 2.29
CA THR A 37 8.02 -1.79 0.95
C THR A 37 7.11 -0.56 1.00
N VAL A 38 6.13 -0.57 1.91
CA VAL A 38 5.27 0.59 2.21
C VAL A 38 5.23 0.85 3.73
N GLY A 39 5.22 2.14 4.07
CA GLY A 39 5.07 2.60 5.45
C GLY A 39 3.62 2.88 5.80
N LYS A 40 3.26 2.67 7.07
CA LYS A 40 1.91 2.90 7.58
C LYS A 40 1.41 4.32 7.27
N THR A 41 2.18 5.35 7.61
CA THR A 41 1.81 6.75 7.35
C THR A 41 1.52 7.01 5.87
N ALA A 42 2.36 6.49 4.97
CA ALA A 42 2.20 6.68 3.53
C ALA A 42 0.89 6.06 3.00
N VAL A 43 0.53 4.86 3.47
CA VAL A 43 -0.73 4.21 3.08
C VAL A 43 -1.93 4.97 3.64
N TYR A 44 -1.87 5.40 4.91
CA TYR A 44 -2.96 6.15 5.54
C TYR A 44 -3.20 7.50 4.86
N ASP A 45 -2.15 8.24 4.53
CA ASP A 45 -2.29 9.52 3.83
C ASP A 45 -2.84 9.30 2.42
N HIS A 46 -2.37 8.27 1.71
CA HIS A 46 -2.89 7.95 0.39
C HIS A 46 -4.37 7.54 0.40
N PHE A 47 -4.83 6.88 1.46
CA PHE A 47 -6.24 6.51 1.62
C PHE A 47 -7.15 7.70 1.94
N LYS A 48 -6.61 8.80 2.50
CA LYS A 48 -7.39 10.04 2.70
C LYS A 48 -7.65 10.80 1.40
N ASP A 49 -6.81 10.59 0.39
CA ASP A 49 -6.92 11.24 -0.92
C ASP A 49 -8.02 10.60 -1.82
N TYR A 50 -8.66 9.50 -1.37
CA TYR A 50 -9.70 8.76 -2.10
C TYR A 50 -11.01 8.66 -1.33
#